data_AF-A0A653SQW6-F1
#
_entry.id   AF-A0A653SQW6-F1
#
_cell.length_a   1.000
_cell.length_b   1.000
_cell.length_c   1.000
_cell.angle_alpha   90.00
_cell.angle_beta   90.00
_cell.angle_gamma   90.00
#
_symmetry.space_group_name_H-M   'P 1'
#
loop_
_entity.id
_entity.type
_entity.pdbx_description
1 polymer ?
#
loop_
_entity_poly.entity_id
_entity_poly.type
_entity_poly.pdbx_seq_one_letter_code
_entity_poly.pdbx_strand_id
1 'polypeptide(L)'
;MSKWICPNCEYVYDEEQGNPREGWPAGTPFAEIDADWTCPDCGVREQVDFLPIEEFERNDQDGNIIAAETRADVQRKSAERQDAANDDVATEGADQ
;
A
#
# COMPACT_ATOMS: atom_id res chain seq x y z
N MET A 1 9.07 17.72 -2.05
CA MET A 1 9.75 17.02 -0.95
C MET A 1 9.58 15.54 -1.22
N SER A 2 10.67 14.79 -1.14
CA SER A 2 10.70 13.40 -1.58
C SER A 2 10.08 12.52 -0.50
N LYS A 3 9.45 11.43 -0.92
CA LYS A 3 8.84 10.46 0.00
C LYS A 3 9.43 9.09 -0.26
N TRP A 4 9.66 8.36 0.81
CA TRP A 4 10.34 7.08 0.79
C TRP A 4 9.41 6.03 1.38
N ILE A 5 9.33 4.86 0.77
CA ILE A 5 8.44 3.79 1.19
C ILE A 5 9.23 2.52 1.52
N CYS A 6 8.86 1.89 2.62
CA CYS A 6 9.37 0.58 3.00
C CYS A 6 8.68 -0.50 2.15
N PRO A 7 9.43 -1.31 1.38
CA PRO A 7 8.83 -2.36 0.53
C PRO A 7 8.23 -3.53 1.34
N ASN A 8 8.52 -3.62 2.64
CA ASN A 8 8.05 -4.71 3.50
C ASN A 8 6.68 -4.42 4.15
N CYS A 9 6.50 -3.20 4.67
CA CYS A 9 5.30 -2.81 5.43
C CYS A 9 4.56 -1.61 4.83
N GLU A 10 5.05 -1.08 3.72
CA GLU A 10 4.46 0.07 3.03
C GLU A 10 4.45 1.36 3.88
N TYR A 11 5.28 1.43 4.92
CA TYR A 11 5.49 2.65 5.70
C TYR A 11 6.10 3.74 4.82
N VAL A 12 5.50 4.94 4.83
CA VAL A 12 5.97 6.09 4.05
C VAL A 12 6.63 7.11 4.97
N TYR A 13 7.91 7.34 4.77
CA TYR A 13 8.65 8.47 5.35
C TYR A 13 8.45 9.72 4.48
N ASP A 14 8.01 10.80 5.10
CA ASP A 14 7.77 12.10 4.47
C ASP A 14 8.74 13.12 5.05
N GLU A 15 9.63 13.67 4.23
CA GLU A 15 10.63 14.64 4.65
C GLU A 15 10.01 15.93 5.24
N GLU A 16 8.81 16.32 4.81
CA GLU A 16 8.13 17.51 5.36
C GLU A 16 7.62 17.27 6.77
N GLN A 17 7.21 16.04 7.07
CA GLN A 17 6.68 15.68 8.39
C GLN A 17 7.80 15.20 9.31
N GLY A 18 8.87 14.64 8.75
CA GLY A 18 9.93 13.96 9.49
C GLY A 18 9.39 12.77 10.30
N ASN A 19 10.14 12.36 11.32
CA ASN A 19 9.66 11.43 12.33
C ASN A 19 9.96 11.95 13.75
N PRO A 20 9.10 12.82 14.31
CA PRO A 20 9.35 13.41 15.63
C PRO A 20 9.32 12.38 16.77
N ARG A 21 8.76 11.18 16.54
CA ARG A 21 8.74 10.10 17.52
C ARG A 21 10.13 9.53 17.78
N GLU A 22 11.01 9.54 16.78
CA GLU A 22 12.38 9.02 16.87
C GLU A 22 13.43 10.13 17.01
N GLY A 23 13.01 11.39 16.94
CA GLY A 23 13.88 12.56 17.10
C GLY A 23 14.18 13.31 15.81
N TRP A 24 13.53 12.95 14.70
CA TRP A 24 13.71 13.62 13.40
C TRP A 24 12.62 14.68 13.19
N PRO A 25 12.93 15.99 13.26
CA PRO A 25 11.94 17.04 13.09
C PRO A 25 11.42 17.13 11.65
N ALA A 26 10.28 17.80 11.48
CA ALA A 26 9.73 18.19 10.19
C ALA A 26 10.77 18.95 9.35
N GLY A 27 10.96 18.53 8.09
CA GLY A 27 11.97 19.07 7.19
C GLY A 27 13.30 18.30 7.17
N THR A 28 13.39 17.16 7.87
CA THR A 28 14.59 16.30 7.83
C THR A 28 14.59 15.47 6.53
N PRO A 29 15.54 15.71 5.60
CA PRO A 29 15.68 14.91 4.39
C PRO A 29 16.09 13.48 4.73
N PHE A 30 15.65 12.53 3.92
CA PHE A 30 15.92 11.11 4.14
C PHE A 30 17.42 10.77 4.06
N ALA A 31 18.18 11.57 3.32
CA ALA A 31 19.63 11.46 3.20
C ALA A 31 20.40 11.87 4.47
N GLU A 32 19.76 12.59 5.41
CA GLU A 32 20.35 12.94 6.71
C GLU A 32 20.07 11.90 7.79
N ILE A 33 19.16 10.94 7.53
CA ILE A 33 18.89 9.84 8.46
C ILE A 33 20.02 8.81 8.38
N ASP A 34 20.44 8.30 9.54
CA ASP A 34 21.44 7.24 9.62
C ASP A 34 21.03 5.96 8.90
N ALA A 35 22.00 5.28 8.27
CA ALA A 35 21.78 4.01 7.57
C ALA A 35 21.27 2.88 8.50
N ASP A 36 21.59 2.96 9.80
CA ASP A 36 21.17 2.02 10.86
C ASP A 36 19.72 2.28 11.32
N TRP A 37 19.08 3.34 10.83
CA TRP A 37 17.71 3.66 11.22
C TRP A 37 16.74 2.59 10.73
N THR A 38 16.18 1.85 11.68
CA THR A 38 15.19 0.81 11.43
C THR A 38 13.81 1.40 11.20
N CYS A 39 13.06 0.84 10.26
CA CYS A 39 11.68 1.22 9.99
C CYS A 39 10.84 1.17 11.28
N PRO A 40 10.17 2.27 11.69
CA PRO A 40 9.46 2.34 12.97
C PRO A 40 8.21 1.46 13.04
N ASP A 41 7.67 1.06 11.89
CA ASP A 41 6.48 0.22 11.79
C ASP A 41 6.83 -1.28 11.88
N CYS A 42 7.76 -1.76 11.05
CA CYS A 42 8.10 -3.18 10.99
C CYS A 42 9.36 -3.58 11.76
N GLY A 43 10.34 -2.69 11.94
CA GLY A 43 11.62 -2.99 12.59
C GLY A 43 12.49 -4.05 11.88
N VAL A 44 12.12 -4.48 10.65
CA VAL A 44 12.82 -5.53 9.90
C VAL A 44 13.82 -4.96 8.89
N ARG A 45 13.53 -3.76 8.36
CA ARG A 45 14.29 -3.11 7.30
C ARG A 45 14.91 -1.81 7.79
N GLU A 46 16.05 -1.47 7.22
CA GLU A 46 16.83 -0.28 7.55
C GLU A 46 16.62 0.81 6.50
N GLN A 47 17.08 2.03 6.79
CA GLN A 47 17.02 3.20 5.90
C GLN A 47 17.48 2.89 4.48
N VAL A 48 18.51 2.06 4.34
CA VAL A 48 19.10 1.66 3.06
C VAL A 48 18.20 0.79 2.18
N ASP A 49 17.18 0.13 2.76
CA ASP A 49 16.21 -0.70 2.05
C ASP A 49 15.00 0.10 1.55
N PHE A 50 14.83 1.36 1.98
CA PHE A 50 13.71 2.18 1.52
C PHE A 50 13.89 2.59 0.07
N LEU A 51 12.76 2.63 -0.64
CA LEU A 51 12.71 3.04 -2.04
C LEU A 51 11.97 4.38 -2.13
N PRO A 52 12.37 5.29 -3.03
CA PRO A 52 11.59 6.49 -3.26
C PRO A 52 10.21 6.08 -3.82
N ILE A 53 9.16 6.73 -3.34
CA ILE A 53 7.77 6.35 -3.64
C ILE A 53 7.47 6.39 -5.15
N GLU A 54 8.20 7.23 -5.88
CA GLU A 54 8.13 7.39 -7.33
C GLU A 54 8.75 6.21 -8.08
N GLU A 55 9.66 5.45 -7.47
CA GLU A 55 10.23 4.20 -8.02
C GLU A 55 9.55 2.95 -7.46
N PHE A 56 8.73 3.08 -6.41
CA PHE A 56 8.00 1.96 -5.84
C PHE A 56 6.79 1.58 -6.71
N GLU A 57 7.07 0.87 -7.80
CA GLU A 57 6.07 0.23 -8.64
C GLU A 57 5.54 -1.02 -7.92
N ARG A 58 4.37 -0.89 -7.29
CA ARG A 58 3.64 -2.07 -6.79
C ARG A 58 3.18 -2.90 -7.97
N ASN A 59 3.81 -4.04 -8.17
CA ASN A 59 3.15 -5.18 -8.77
C ASN A 59 2.21 -5.76 -7.71
N ASP A 60 0.90 -5.73 -7.97
CA ASP A 60 -0.05 -6.61 -7.26
C ASP A 60 0.43 -8.08 -7.33
N GLN A 61 -0.15 -9.00 -6.56
CA GLN A 61 0.11 -10.45 -6.75
C GLN A 61 -0.10 -10.92 -8.20
N ASP A 62 -0.74 -10.10 -9.04
CA ASP A 62 -0.95 -10.27 -10.48
C ASP A 62 0.00 -9.44 -11.41
N GLY A 63 0.93 -8.64 -10.89
CA GLY A 63 1.91 -7.91 -11.73
C GLY A 63 1.39 -6.62 -12.40
N ASN A 64 0.31 -6.01 -11.89
CA ASN A 64 -0.24 -4.76 -12.43
C ASN A 64 0.23 -3.54 -11.64
N ILE A 65 0.75 -2.54 -12.36
CA ILE A 65 1.18 -1.24 -11.84
C ILE A 65 -0.05 -0.42 -11.42
N ILE A 66 -0.30 -0.29 -10.12
CA ILE A 66 -1.27 0.67 -9.59
C ILE A 66 -0.65 2.07 -9.55
N ALA A 67 -0.60 2.72 -10.71
CA ALA A 67 -0.50 4.18 -10.74
C ALA A 67 -1.68 4.78 -9.96
N ALA A 68 -1.45 5.91 -9.30
CA ALA A 68 -2.38 6.55 -8.35
C ALA A 68 -3.79 6.89 -8.90
N GLU A 69 -4.08 6.61 -10.16
CA GLU A 69 -5.37 6.87 -10.83
C GLU A 69 -6.33 5.65 -10.84
N THR A 70 -5.86 4.43 -10.54
CA THR A 70 -6.67 3.20 -10.76
C THR A 70 -7.69 2.89 -9.66
N ARG A 71 -7.83 3.73 -8.62
CA ARG A 71 -8.85 3.52 -7.57
C ARG A 71 -10.28 3.77 -8.05
N ALA A 72 -10.46 4.50 -9.16
CA ALA A 72 -11.79 4.80 -9.71
C ALA A 72 -12.35 3.72 -10.66
N ASP A 73 -11.53 2.76 -11.12
CA ASP A 73 -11.96 1.78 -12.14
C ASP A 73 -12.15 0.36 -11.57
N VAL A 74 -11.39 -0.04 -10.55
CA VAL A 74 -11.54 -1.37 -9.91
C VAL A 74 -12.92 -1.54 -9.25
N GLN A 75 -13.50 -0.45 -8.73
CA GLN A 75 -14.80 -0.47 -8.07
C GLN A 75 -15.98 -0.66 -9.03
N ARG A 76 -15.77 -0.46 -10.35
CA ARG A 76 -16.79 -0.73 -11.38
C ARG A 76 -16.87 -2.22 -11.74
N LYS A 77 -15.73 -2.94 -11.74
CA LYS A 77 -15.68 -4.38 -12.12
C LYS A 77 -16.16 -5.35 -11.04
N SER A 78 -16.23 -4.93 -9.77
CA SER A 78 -16.75 -5.76 -8.68
C SER A 78 -18.28 -5.73 -8.58
N ALA A 79 -18.95 -4.69 -9.10
CA ALA A 79 -20.40 -4.60 -9.09
C ALA A 79 -21.09 -5.57 -10.09
N GLU A 80 -20.47 -5.86 -11.24
CA GLU A 80 -21.12 -6.69 -12.29
C GLU A 80 -21.05 -8.22 -12.03
N ARG A 81 -20.24 -8.71 -11.09
CA ARG A 81 -20.16 -10.16 -10.79
C ARG A 81 -21.12 -10.65 -9.71
N GLN A 82 -21.67 -9.78 -8.88
CA GLN A 82 -22.48 -10.18 -7.73
C GLN A 82 -23.96 -10.44 -8.05
N ASP A 83 -24.46 -9.96 -9.20
CA ASP A 83 -25.86 -10.17 -9.60
C ASP A 83 -26.15 -11.55 -10.22
N ALA A 84 -25.12 -12.33 -10.59
CA ALA A 84 -25.32 -13.63 -11.25
C ALA A 84 -25.42 -14.84 -10.28
N ALA A 85 -25.11 -14.65 -8.99
CA ALA A 85 -24.98 -15.77 -8.05
C ALA A 85 -26.20 -16.02 -7.14
N ASN A 86 -27.23 -15.17 -7.18
CA ASN A 86 -28.37 -15.26 -6.26
C ASN A 86 -29.65 -15.87 -6.87
N ASP A 87 -29.64 -16.31 -8.14
CA ASP A 87 -30.83 -16.84 -8.84
C ASP A 87 -30.88 -18.39 -8.96
N ASP A 88 -30.08 -19.12 -8.17
CA ASP A 88 -30.03 -20.61 -8.24
C ASP A 88 -30.32 -21.28 -6.88
N VAL A 89 -31.18 -20.68 -6.04
CA VAL A 89 -31.61 -21.31 -4.77
C VAL A 89 -33.12 -21.19 -4.54
N ALA A 90 -33.92 -21.42 -5.58
CA ALA A 90 -35.38 -21.38 -5.43
C ALA A 90 -36.12 -22.40 -6.29
N THR A 91 -35.66 -23.64 -6.44
CA THR A 91 -36.53 -24.69 -7.01
C THR A 91 -36.20 -26.13 -6.61
N GLU A 92 -36.08 -26.49 -5.32
CA GLU A 92 -36.29 -27.90 -4.93
C GLU A 92 -36.95 -27.98 -3.55
N GLY A 93 -38.18 -28.51 -3.50
CA GLY A 93 -38.90 -28.73 -2.25
C GLY A 93 -40.42 -28.91 -2.36
N ALA A 94 -40.91 -29.50 -3.45
CA ALA A 94 -42.24 -30.11 -3.49
C ALA A 94 -42.05 -31.64 -3.41
N ASP A 95 -42.95 -32.30 -2.69
CA ASP A 95 -43.14 -33.76 -2.57
C ASP A 95 -42.44 -34.47 -1.39
N GLN A 96 -43.10 -34.43 -0.21
CA GLN A 96 -43.67 -35.61 0.48
C GLN A 96 -44.34 -35.25 1.81
#